data_AF-A0A932WR11-F1
#
_entry.id   AF-A0A932WR11-F1
#
_cell.length_a   1.000
_cell.length_b   1.000
_cell.length_c   1.000
_cell.angle_alpha   90.00
_cell.angle_beta   90.00
_cell.angle_gamma   90.00
#
_symmetry.space_group_name_H-M   'P 1'
#
loop_
_entity.id
_entity.type
_entity.pdbx_description
1 polymer ?
#
loop_
_entity_poly.entity_id
_entity_poly.type
_entity_poly.pdbx_seq_one_letter_code
_entity_poly.pdbx_strand_id
1 'polypeptide(L)' 'MMTILRKPTVSIYVDRSSQQWIVQDPEGTFWIVPVIEEAWEHRQPFDLTDDCDLEPVPRHYKSLLGLPF' A
#
# COMPACT_ATOMS: atom_id res chain seq x y z
N MET A 1 17.98 18.34 -19.86
CA MET A 1 16.97 18.10 -18.80
C MET A 1 16.68 16.60 -18.78
N MET A 2 17.27 15.86 -17.84
CA MET A 2 16.98 14.42 -17.68
C MET A 2 15.72 14.28 -16.84
N THR A 3 14.61 13.93 -17.47
CA THR A 3 13.38 13.56 -16.78
C THR A 3 13.63 12.21 -16.12
N ILE A 4 13.79 12.19 -14.79
CA ILE A 4 13.90 10.96 -14.03
C ILE A 4 12.55 10.25 -14.19
N LEU A 5 12.48 9.21 -15.04
CA LEU A 5 11.32 8.35 -15.12
C LEU A 5 11.23 7.63 -13.77
N ARG A 6 10.49 8.18 -12.81
CA ARG A 6 10.25 7.52 -11.53
C ARG A 6 9.50 6.22 -11.86
N LYS A 7 10.16 5.07 -11.70
CA LYS A 7 9.49 3.77 -11.77
C LYS A 7 8.30 3.83 -10.80
N PRO A 8 7.07 3.52 -11.25
CA PRO A 8 5.92 3.55 -10.37
C PRO A 8 6.17 2.50 -9.30
N THR A 9 6.39 2.97 -8.08
CA THR A 9 6.89 2.17 -6.97
C THR A 9 5.75 2.03 -5.99
N VAL A 10 5.42 0.80 -5.65
CA VAL A 10 4.39 0.58 -4.64
C VAL A 10 4.89 1.02 -3.27
N SER A 11 4.03 1.74 -2.58
CA SER A 11 4.23 2.21 -1.22
C SER A 11 3.31 1.45 -0.28
N ILE A 12 3.83 1.08 0.89
CA ILE A 12 3.05 0.46 1.96
C ILE A 12 2.93 1.48 3.07
N TYR A 13 1.73 1.57 3.61
CA TYR A 13 1.39 2.37 4.77
C TYR A 13 0.69 1.49 5.81
N VAL A 14 0.77 1.93 7.06
CA VAL A 14 -0.16 1.50 8.09
C VAL A 14 -1.09 2.66 8.40
N ASP A 15 -2.39 2.43 8.35
CA ASP A 15 -3.36 3.37 8.89
C ASP A 15 -3.43 3.16 10.41
N ARG A 16 -2.93 4.12 11.18
CA ARG A 16 -2.92 4.01 12.65
C ARG A 16 -4.29 4.09 13.28
N SER A 17 -5.26 4.71 12.60
CA SER A 17 -6.62 4.86 13.13
C SER A 17 -7.37 3.52 13.17
N SER A 18 -7.22 2.73 12.11
CA SER A 18 -7.88 1.43 11.93
C SER A 18 -6.95 0.23 12.16
N GLN A 19 -5.65 0.46 12.31
CA GLN A 19 -4.60 -0.56 12.38
C GLN A 19 -4.56 -1.47 11.15
N GLN A 20 -4.85 -0.92 9.96
CA GLN A 20 -4.90 -1.66 8.71
C GLN A 20 -3.68 -1.39 7.83
N TRP A 21 -3.30 -2.40 7.05
CA TRP A 21 -2.28 -2.23 6.00
C TRP A 21 -2.91 -1.60 4.79
N ILE A 22 -2.36 -0.47 4.37
CA ILE A 22 -2.79 0.23 3.17
C ILE A 22 -1.65 0.17 2.14
N VAL A 23 -1.97 -0.24 0.92
CA VAL A 23 -1.03 -0.31 -0.18
C VAL A 23 -1.45 0.67 -1.26
N GLN A 24 -0.53 1.53 -1.67
CA GLN A 24 -0.70 2.35 -2.85
C GLN A 24 -0.03 1.66 -4.04
N ASP A 25 -0.83 1.30 -5.03
CA ASP A 25 -0.36 0.61 -6.23
C ASP A 25 0.38 1.54 -7.20
N PRO A 26 0.98 1.01 -8.28
CA PRO A 26 1.69 1.79 -9.29
C PRO A 26 0.84 2.88 -9.98
N GLU A 27 -0.48 2.71 -10.02
CA GLU A 27 -1.44 3.64 -10.63
C GLU A 27 -1.87 4.75 -9.65
N GLY A 28 -1.50 4.60 -8.37
CA GLY A 28 -1.80 5.55 -7.31
C GLY A 28 -3.07 5.21 -6.52
N THR A 29 -3.71 4.06 -6.79
CA THR A 29 -4.92 3.61 -6.09
C THR A 29 -4.55 3.00 -4.75
N PHE A 30 -5.38 3.24 -3.74
CA PHE A 30 -5.18 2.74 -2.38
C PHE A 30 -6.03 1.51 -2.12
N TRP A 31 -5.42 0.55 -1.43
CA TRP A 31 -6.03 -0.75 -1.13
C TRP A 31 -5.79 -1.12 0.33
N ILE A 32 -6.83 -1.57 1.03
CA ILE A 32 -6.66 -2.31 2.29
C ILE A 32 -6.19 -3.72 1.93
N VAL A 33 -5.11 -4.18 2.57
CA VAL A 33 -4.56 -5.52 2.38
C VAL A 33 -4.67 -6.31 3.71
N PRO A 34 -5.49 -7.37 3.77
CA PRO A 34 -5.64 -8.16 4.99
C PRO A 34 -4.37 -8.98 5.29
N VAL A 35 -4.11 -9.30 6.57
CA VAL A 35 -2.97 -10.15 6.98
C VAL A 35 -3.37 -11.63 6.92
N ILE A 36 -3.57 -12.14 5.71
CA ILE A 36 -3.92 -13.54 5.43
C ILE A 36 -3.00 -14.10 4.33
N GLU A 37 -3.04 -15.42 4.10
CA GLU A 37 -2.42 -15.99 2.89
C GLU A 37 -3.05 -15.39 1.63
N GLU A 38 -2.24 -15.15 0.60
CA GLU A 38 -2.70 -14.52 -0.65
C GLU A 38 -3.37 -13.15 -0.45
N ALA A 39 -2.94 -12.41 0.58
CA ALA A 39 -3.47 -11.12 1.01
C ALA A 39 -3.84 -10.14 -0.11
N TRP A 40 -3.00 -10.04 -1.14
CA TRP A 40 -3.23 -9.14 -2.28
C TRP A 40 -4.48 -9.48 -3.10
N GLU A 41 -4.83 -10.76 -3.24
CA GLU A 41 -6.03 -11.21 -3.96
C GLU A 41 -7.31 -10.86 -3.20
N HIS A 42 -7.20 -10.67 -1.89
CA HIS A 42 -8.29 -10.29 -0.99
C HIS A 42 -8.31 -8.80 -0.65
N ARG A 43 -7.57 -7.98 -1.41
CA ARG A 43 -7.52 -6.53 -1.19
C ARG A 43 -8.89 -5.89 -1.37
N GLN A 44 -9.14 -4.82 -0.62
CA GLN A 44 -10.36 -4.03 -0.74
C GLN A 44 -10.03 -2.59 -1.10
N PRO A 45 -10.89 -1.90 -1.88
CA PRO A 45 -10.67 -0.49 -2.19
C PRO A 45 -10.63 0.33 -0.89
N PHE A 46 -9.73 1.30 -0.86
CA PHE A 46 -9.59 2.23 0.25
C PHE A 46 -9.71 3.65 -0.26
N ASP A 47 -10.74 4.36 0.22
CA ASP A 47 -10.87 5.78 -0.02
C ASP A 47 -10.08 6.54 1.05
N LEU A 48 -9.10 7.33 0.61
CA LEU A 48 -8.40 8.25 1.50
C LEU A 48 -9.38 9.30 2.02
N THR A 49 -9.59 9.33 3.33
CA THR A 49 -10.33 10.40 4.01
C THR A 49 -9.39 11.24 4.85
N ASP A 50 -9.82 12.44 5.24
CA ASP A 50 -9.03 13.35 6.09
C ASP A 50 -8.75 12.78 7.49
N ASP A 51 -9.50 11.75 7.92
CA ASP A 51 -9.34 11.07 9.20
C ASP A 51 -8.25 9.98 9.19
N CYS A 52 -7.70 9.64 8.02
CA CYS A 52 -6.69 8.59 7.90
C CYS A 52 -5.31 9.07 8.41
N ASP A 53 -4.69 8.28 9.30
CA ASP A 53 -3.33 8.52 9.78
C ASP A 53 -2.37 7.51 9.14
N LEU A 54 -1.99 7.79 7.88
CA LEU A 54 -1.13 6.91 7.09
C LEU A 54 0.34 7.13 7.39
N GLU A 55 0.97 6.11 7.96
CA GLU A 55 2.41 6.08 8.16
C GLU A 55 3.13 5.17 7.17
N PRO A 56 4.16 5.67 6.48
CA PRO A 56 4.91 4.86 5.52
C PRO A 56 5.69 3.76 6.24
N VAL A 57 5.58 2.55 5.72
CA VAL A 57 6.26 1.37 6.27
C VAL A 57 7.44 0.97 5.37
N PRO A 58 8.57 0.51 5.94
CA PRO A 58 9.70 0.03 5.16
C PRO A 58 9.33 -1.03 4.12
N ARG A 59 10.05 -1.00 3.00
CA ARG A 59 9.80 -1.87 1.85
C ARG A 59 9.89 -3.38 2.13
N HIS A 60 10.61 -3.80 3.19
CA HIS A 60 10.77 -5.23 3.48
C HIS A 60 9.46 -5.93 3.90
N TYR A 61 8.42 -5.16 4.27
CA TYR A 61 7.09 -5.71 4.53
C TYR A 61 6.32 -6.11 3.25
N LYS A 62 6.81 -5.75 2.05
CA LYS A 62 6.21 -6.17 0.77
C LYS A 62 6.11 -7.68 0.62
N SER A 63 7.16 -8.39 1.05
CA SER A 63 7.19 -9.86 0.99
C SER A 63 6.20 -10.51 1.95
N LEU A 64 5.89 -9.85 3.07
CA LEU A 64 4.89 -10.34 4.03
C LEU A 64 3.46 -10.19 3.52
N LEU A 65 3.20 -9.19 2.67
CA LEU A 65 1.87 -8.92 2.10
C LEU A 65 1.64 -9.64 0.75
N GLY A 66 2.60 -10.44 0.27
CA GLY A 66 2.46 -11.19 -0.98
C GLY A 66 2.22 -10.32 -2.21
N LEU A 67 2.76 -9.09 -2.23
CA LEU A 67 2.48 -8.14 -3.31
C LEU A 67 3.12 -8.59 -4.64
N PRO A 68 2.43 -8.47 -5.79
CA PRO A 68 2.88 -9.03 -7.07
C PRO A 68 3.89 -8.19 -7.86
N PHE A 69 4.50 -7.15 -7.26
CA PHE A 69 5.32 -6.14 -7.97
C PHE A 69 6.60 -5.70 -7.23
#